data_AF-A0A520LP63-F1
#
_entry.id   AF-A0A520LP63-F1
#
_cell.length_a   1.000
_cell.length_b   1.000
_cell.length_c   1.000
_cell.angle_alpha   90.00
_cell.angle_beta   90.00
_cell.angle_gamma   90.00
#
_symmetry.space_group_name_H-M   'P 1'
#
loop_
_entity.id
_entity.type
_entity.pdbx_description
1 polymer ?
#
loop_
_entity_poly.entity_id
_entity_poly.type
_entity_poly.pdbx_seq_one_letter_code
_entity_poly.pdbx_strand_id
1 'polypeptide(L)'
;MTEEKTGFFKRVFSFIGKFLTFVRHTISFVILIFFVSILVGSFAKDKQAIPQSGALVFAPSGSLVDQKTYVDPLSQIIGQGNQINGETLVRDAIAAIDYAADDKRITHLIIDINNLGNAGLSKLQEIGYSIDKFREKKPVIAIGDNFSQSQYYLAAHANEIIMHPFGGAEITGLSSYRNYFKDALSKLKIKVNVFRVGEYKSAVEPFMDNAMSPQVKKETRDLLNLLWNQYSKKIEELRSLELGTITKYASNLDVYLSKFNGDSGKLALDMKLVDHLFTRPEANKYLNKKIGVENDEFDKIDAMTYLENRRVLERTSTNIRNKIGVIVASGTIMDGSQPEGTIGGDTLAKMFTDLKDDENIAAVVLRIDSGGGSAFASEIIRESIISFRETDVPIIISMSSVAASGGYWISADADKIFAMPATITGSIGVWGMIPTIDESLANLGVYSDGVGTSDISGMYQIDRPMTERSKKLFQSGVESIYEKFIQLVSNGRGLDQLSTQTIAQGKIWTGTQAINNGLVDQLGGLSQAIEEAANMAGLDDYQVKYFRKTLSPLEMIFLELNAEVRSLFSDHKADRFNNLALRNVQVSLKKNISMFNNLNDPNGEYLLCTLCGTID
;
A
#
# COMPACT_ATOMS: atom_id res chain seq x y z
N MET A 1 39.29 -63.37 30.01
CA MET A 1 39.01 -62.04 30.59
C MET A 1 37.50 -61.90 30.67
N THR A 2 37.00 -61.88 31.90
CA THR A 2 35.59 -61.81 32.26
C THR A 2 35.01 -60.45 31.88
N GLU A 3 33.93 -60.44 31.09
CA GLU A 3 33.15 -59.22 30.82
C GLU A 3 32.70 -58.58 32.13
N GLU A 4 33.18 -57.38 32.42
CA GLU A 4 32.67 -56.58 33.53
C GLU A 4 31.17 -56.31 33.29
N LYS A 5 30.34 -56.92 34.15
CA LYS A 5 28.90 -56.64 34.19
C LYS A 5 28.73 -55.17 34.56
N THR A 6 28.41 -54.35 33.56
CA THR A 6 28.06 -52.93 33.75
C THR A 6 27.05 -52.76 34.88
N GLY A 7 27.38 -51.90 35.86
CA GLY A 7 26.54 -51.67 37.04
C GLY A 7 25.13 -51.21 36.70
N PHE A 8 24.15 -51.58 37.53
CA PHE A 8 22.73 -51.31 37.34
C PHE A 8 22.43 -49.85 36.94
N PHE A 9 23.01 -48.87 37.65
CA PHE A 9 22.85 -47.45 37.34
C PHE A 9 23.37 -47.06 35.96
N LYS A 10 24.52 -47.60 35.52
CA LYS A 10 25.08 -47.35 34.18
C LYS A 10 24.16 -47.88 33.08
N ARG A 11 23.46 -49.00 33.31
CA ARG A 11 22.46 -49.55 32.38
C ARG A 11 21.21 -48.68 32.32
N VAL A 12 20.72 -48.20 33.47
CA VAL A 12 19.53 -47.32 33.54
C VAL A 12 19.79 -46.00 32.82
N PHE A 13 20.91 -45.30 33.09
CA PHE A 13 21.24 -44.05 32.41
C PHE A 13 21.53 -44.25 30.91
N SER A 14 22.18 -45.35 30.52
CA SER A 14 22.37 -45.70 29.11
C SER A 14 21.04 -45.95 28.40
N PHE A 15 20.08 -46.61 29.05
CA PHE A 15 18.75 -46.84 28.50
C PHE A 15 17.98 -45.53 28.34
N ILE A 16 17.98 -44.65 29.35
CA ILE A 16 17.36 -43.32 29.26
C ILE A 16 18.00 -42.50 28.12
N GLY A 17 19.33 -42.50 28.02
CA GLY A 17 20.04 -41.80 26.94
C GLY A 17 19.68 -42.33 25.55
N LYS A 18 19.61 -43.66 25.39
CA LYS A 18 19.19 -44.31 24.13
C LYS A 18 17.72 -44.04 23.82
N PHE A 19 16.84 -44.03 24.82
CA PHE A 19 15.43 -43.70 24.67
C PHE A 19 15.21 -42.24 24.28
N LEU A 20 15.89 -41.29 24.93
CA LEU A 20 15.85 -39.87 24.55
C LEU A 20 16.41 -39.66 23.14
N THR A 21 17.48 -40.37 22.78
CA THR A 21 18.05 -40.32 21.42
C THR A 21 17.08 -40.89 20.39
N PHE A 22 16.41 -42.01 20.70
CA PHE A 22 15.36 -42.59 19.87
C PHE A 22 14.18 -41.62 19.71
N VAL A 23 13.65 -41.06 20.80
CA VAL A 23 12.56 -40.06 20.75
C VAL A 23 12.97 -38.86 19.90
N ARG A 24 14.19 -38.34 20.09
CA ARG A 24 14.71 -37.22 19.28
C ARG A 24 14.79 -37.58 17.80
N HIS A 25 15.31 -38.76 17.44
CA HIS A 25 15.39 -39.18 16.05
C HIS A 25 14.01 -39.44 15.43
N THR A 26 13.08 -40.02 16.19
CA THR A 26 11.71 -40.24 15.74
C THR A 26 10.99 -38.91 15.50
N ILE A 27 11.09 -37.96 16.44
CA ILE A 27 10.54 -36.61 16.25
C ILE A 27 11.18 -35.93 15.04
N SER A 28 12.51 -36.00 14.91
CA SER A 28 13.23 -35.40 13.76
C SER A 28 12.81 -36.03 12.43
N PHE A 29 12.58 -37.35 12.41
CA PHE A 29 12.14 -38.07 11.22
C PHE A 29 10.69 -37.76 10.85
N VAL A 30 9.80 -37.63 11.84
CA VAL A 30 8.42 -37.19 11.61
C VAL A 30 8.39 -35.76 11.09
N ILE A 31 9.19 -34.86 11.67
CA ILE A 31 9.35 -33.49 11.16
C ILE A 31 9.88 -33.51 9.73
N LEU A 32 10.91 -34.32 9.45
CA LEU A 32 11.46 -34.45 8.09
C LEU A 32 10.40 -34.95 7.09
N ILE A 33 9.62 -35.97 7.43
CA ILE A 33 8.53 -36.47 6.58
C ILE A 33 7.49 -35.38 6.37
N PHE A 34 7.15 -34.62 7.42
CA PHE A 34 6.22 -33.50 7.32
C PHE A 34 6.75 -32.43 6.34
N PHE A 35 8.01 -32.04 6.46
CA PHE A 35 8.66 -31.11 5.54
C PHE A 35 8.72 -31.65 4.10
N VAL A 36 9.07 -32.93 3.90
CA VAL A 36 9.09 -33.54 2.57
C VAL A 36 7.68 -33.64 1.98
N SER A 37 6.66 -33.92 2.80
CA SER A 37 5.27 -33.99 2.34
C SER A 37 4.76 -32.62 1.90
N ILE A 38 5.10 -31.57 2.65
CA ILE A 38 4.86 -30.17 2.27
C ILE A 38 5.57 -29.87 0.94
N LEU A 39 6.87 -30.17 0.88
CA LEU A 39 7.68 -29.87 -0.30
C LEU A 39 7.17 -30.61 -1.55
N VAL A 40 6.70 -31.85 -1.43
CA VAL A 40 6.05 -32.59 -2.53
C VAL A 40 4.65 -32.04 -2.84
N GLY A 41 3.87 -31.66 -1.83
CA GLY A 41 2.54 -31.05 -1.96
C GLY A 41 2.58 -29.70 -2.70
N SER A 42 3.60 -28.89 -2.45
CA SER A 42 3.79 -27.59 -3.11
C SER A 42 4.00 -27.72 -4.63
N PHE A 43 4.65 -28.80 -5.09
CA PHE A 43 4.80 -29.13 -6.51
C PHE A 43 3.58 -29.83 -7.12
N ALA A 44 2.72 -30.45 -6.29
CA ALA A 44 1.54 -31.20 -6.71
C ALA A 44 0.26 -30.35 -6.75
N LYS A 45 0.34 -29.01 -6.76
CA LYS A 45 -0.83 -28.14 -6.90
C LYS A 45 -1.62 -28.53 -8.15
N ASP A 46 -2.83 -29.06 -7.95
CA ASP A 46 -3.86 -29.19 -8.98
C ASP A 46 -4.19 -27.78 -9.49
N LYS A 47 -3.53 -27.37 -10.57
CA LYS A 47 -3.81 -26.09 -11.21
C LYS A 47 -5.14 -26.24 -11.94
N GLN A 48 -6.17 -25.59 -11.43
CA GLN A 48 -7.45 -25.50 -12.12
C GLN A 48 -7.18 -25.04 -13.56
N ALA A 49 -7.48 -25.89 -14.54
CA ALA A 49 -7.26 -25.55 -15.94
C ALA A 49 -8.18 -24.38 -16.33
N ILE A 50 -7.72 -23.52 -17.25
CA ILE A 50 -8.57 -22.47 -17.81
C ILE A 50 -9.72 -23.17 -18.56
N PRO A 51 -10.99 -22.90 -18.21
CA PRO A 51 -12.12 -23.56 -18.86
C PRO A 51 -12.15 -23.23 -20.36
N GLN A 52 -12.81 -24.08 -21.16
CA GLN A 52 -12.96 -23.84 -22.60
C GLN A 52 -13.89 -22.67 -22.89
N SER A 53 -14.87 -22.43 -22.01
CA SER A 53 -15.76 -21.28 -22.05
C SER A 53 -16.29 -21.01 -20.64
N GLY A 54 -16.05 -19.84 -20.06
CA GLY A 54 -16.47 -19.55 -18.69
C GLY A 54 -16.27 -18.10 -18.26
N ALA A 55 -16.61 -17.79 -17.00
CA ALA A 55 -16.41 -16.46 -16.43
C ALA A 55 -15.07 -16.33 -15.70
N LEU A 56 -14.46 -15.15 -15.76
CA LEU A 56 -13.40 -14.76 -14.85
C LEU A 56 -14.04 -14.23 -13.56
N VAL A 57 -13.60 -14.72 -12.41
CA VAL A 57 -14.05 -14.20 -11.10
C VAL A 57 -12.93 -13.37 -10.51
N PHE A 58 -13.14 -12.06 -10.43
CA PHE A 58 -12.27 -11.14 -9.72
C PHE A 58 -12.81 -10.93 -8.30
N ALA A 59 -12.19 -11.59 -7.33
CA ALA A 59 -12.57 -11.54 -5.91
C ALA A 59 -11.43 -10.96 -5.05
N PRO A 60 -11.15 -9.65 -5.12
CA PRO A 60 -10.08 -9.04 -4.33
C PRO A 60 -10.34 -9.23 -2.83
N SER A 61 -9.26 -9.49 -2.10
CA SER A 61 -9.30 -9.66 -0.64
C SER A 61 -8.40 -8.67 0.08
N GLY A 62 -8.95 -8.12 1.17
CA GLY A 62 -8.38 -7.07 2.01
C GLY A 62 -7.87 -5.86 1.22
N SER A 63 -6.69 -5.34 1.54
CA SER A 63 -6.25 -4.05 0.99
C SER A 63 -5.68 -4.16 -0.42
N LEU A 64 -5.91 -3.15 -1.25
CA LEU A 64 -5.24 -3.02 -2.55
C LEU A 64 -3.86 -2.38 -2.39
N VAL A 65 -2.83 -3.10 -2.82
CA VAL A 65 -1.43 -2.70 -2.63
C VAL A 65 -0.61 -2.80 -3.92
N ASP A 66 0.41 -1.95 -4.06
CA ASP A 66 1.40 -2.06 -5.16
C ASP A 66 2.49 -3.08 -4.83
N GLN A 67 2.78 -3.28 -3.53
CA GLN A 67 3.71 -4.26 -3.01
C GLN A 67 3.09 -4.93 -1.78
N LYS A 68 3.22 -6.26 -1.69
CA LYS A 68 2.77 -6.98 -0.50
C LYS A 68 3.71 -6.69 0.67
N THR A 69 3.14 -6.59 1.86
CA THR A 69 3.93 -6.42 3.07
C THR A 69 4.72 -7.69 3.35
N TYR A 70 6.03 -7.57 3.54
CA TYR A 70 6.83 -8.71 3.99
C TYR A 70 6.42 -9.07 5.42
N VAL A 71 6.27 -10.37 5.67
CA VAL A 71 5.94 -10.86 6.99
C VAL A 71 6.93 -11.93 7.36
N ASP A 72 7.60 -11.72 8.49
CA ASP A 72 8.54 -12.69 9.01
C ASP A 72 7.83 -14.04 9.27
N PRO A 73 8.26 -15.12 8.61
CA PRO A 73 7.56 -16.38 8.72
C PRO A 73 7.48 -16.95 10.14
N LEU A 74 8.54 -16.78 10.94
CA LEU A 74 8.62 -17.27 12.32
C LEU A 74 7.63 -16.53 13.23
N SER A 75 7.48 -15.21 13.04
CA SER A 75 6.53 -14.39 13.79
C SER A 75 5.07 -14.83 13.60
N GLN A 76 4.73 -15.35 12.42
CA GLN A 76 3.39 -15.87 12.14
C GLN A 76 3.12 -17.20 12.83
N ILE A 77 4.11 -18.10 12.87
CA ILE A 77 3.99 -19.41 13.52
C ILE A 77 3.82 -19.25 15.05
N ILE A 78 4.53 -18.30 15.65
CA ILE A 78 4.52 -18.06 17.11
C ILE A 78 3.25 -17.29 17.56
N GLY A 79 2.34 -16.93 16.64
CA GLY A 79 1.09 -16.24 16.96
C GLY A 79 1.28 -14.78 17.41
N GLN A 80 2.49 -14.23 17.28
CA GLN A 80 2.78 -12.81 17.53
C GLN A 80 2.52 -11.92 16.30
N GLY A 81 2.36 -12.51 15.12
CA GLY A 81 1.91 -11.80 13.93
C GLY A 81 0.45 -11.37 14.09
N ASN A 82 0.19 -10.06 13.99
CA ASN A 82 -1.18 -9.57 13.74
C ASN A 82 -1.72 -10.34 12.52
N GLN A 83 -2.95 -10.88 12.61
CA GLN A 83 -3.63 -11.43 11.43
C GLN A 83 -3.68 -10.34 10.36
N ILE A 84 -2.86 -10.49 9.33
CA ILE A 84 -2.85 -9.58 8.19
C ILE A 84 -4.14 -9.84 7.43
N ASN A 85 -4.98 -8.81 7.34
CA ASN A 85 -6.08 -8.78 6.37
C ASN A 85 -5.48 -9.10 4.99
N GLY A 86 -6.21 -9.80 4.10
CA GLY A 86 -5.70 -10.13 2.77
C GLY A 86 -5.09 -8.91 2.04
N GLU A 87 -4.13 -9.14 1.15
CA GLU A 87 -3.57 -8.11 0.28
C GLU A 87 -3.70 -8.55 -1.17
N THR A 88 -4.30 -7.71 -2.00
CA THR A 88 -4.44 -7.94 -3.44
C THR A 88 -3.54 -6.97 -4.20
N LEU A 89 -2.69 -7.51 -5.07
CA LEU A 89 -1.78 -6.70 -5.88
C LEU A 89 -2.56 -6.03 -7.03
N VAL A 90 -2.48 -4.70 -7.11
CA VAL A 90 -3.18 -3.92 -8.15
C VAL A 90 -2.72 -4.34 -9.55
N ARG A 91 -1.41 -4.50 -9.76
CA ARG A 91 -0.86 -4.95 -11.05
C ARG A 91 -1.37 -6.33 -11.49
N ASP A 92 -1.62 -7.24 -10.55
CA ASP A 92 -2.04 -8.59 -10.86
C ASP A 92 -3.54 -8.60 -11.18
N ALA A 93 -4.33 -7.78 -10.48
CA ALA A 93 -5.73 -7.55 -10.81
C ALA A 93 -5.89 -6.98 -12.23
N ILE A 94 -5.15 -5.92 -12.56
CA ILE A 94 -5.14 -5.30 -13.89
C ILE A 94 -4.73 -6.31 -14.96
N ALA A 95 -3.58 -6.98 -14.79
CA ALA A 95 -3.09 -7.94 -15.77
C ALA A 95 -4.08 -9.11 -16.00
N ALA A 96 -4.69 -9.63 -14.94
CA ALA A 96 -5.68 -10.70 -15.07
C ALA A 96 -6.91 -10.25 -15.88
N ILE A 97 -7.44 -9.05 -15.59
CA ILE A 97 -8.61 -8.49 -16.27
C ILE A 97 -8.27 -8.19 -17.74
N ASP A 98 -7.15 -7.50 -18.00
CA ASP A 98 -6.73 -7.13 -19.35
C ASP A 98 -6.48 -8.37 -20.22
N TYR A 99 -5.76 -9.38 -19.71
CA TYR A 99 -5.56 -10.63 -20.44
C TYR A 99 -6.85 -11.42 -20.68
N ALA A 100 -7.81 -11.34 -19.77
CA ALA A 100 -9.10 -12.00 -19.93
C ALA A 100 -10.02 -11.27 -20.91
N ALA A 101 -9.85 -9.95 -21.09
CA ALA A 101 -10.61 -9.17 -22.05
C ALA A 101 -10.42 -9.69 -23.49
N ASP A 102 -9.21 -10.14 -23.82
CA ASP A 102 -8.87 -10.67 -25.15
C ASP A 102 -8.96 -12.21 -25.27
N ASP A 103 -9.09 -12.93 -24.17
CA ASP A 103 -9.18 -14.40 -24.19
C ASP A 103 -10.59 -14.87 -24.58
N LYS A 104 -10.74 -15.51 -25.75
CA LYS A 104 -12.03 -16.01 -26.26
C LYS A 104 -12.73 -17.02 -25.35
N ARG A 105 -11.98 -17.70 -24.47
CA ARG A 105 -12.53 -18.65 -23.49
C ARG A 105 -13.24 -17.95 -22.35
N ILE A 106 -12.87 -16.70 -22.05
CA ILE A 106 -13.53 -15.91 -21.02
C ILE A 106 -14.71 -15.17 -21.65
N THR A 107 -15.92 -15.42 -21.18
CA THR A 107 -17.15 -14.83 -21.70
C THR A 107 -17.67 -13.66 -20.86
N HIS A 108 -17.40 -13.69 -19.55
CA HIS A 108 -17.90 -12.71 -18.57
C HIS A 108 -16.84 -12.39 -17.52
N LEU A 109 -16.95 -11.21 -16.90
CA LEU A 109 -16.24 -10.87 -15.67
C LEU A 109 -17.25 -10.78 -14.52
N ILE A 110 -17.01 -11.53 -13.46
CA ILE A 110 -17.76 -11.45 -12.20
C ILE A 110 -16.86 -10.76 -11.18
N ILE A 111 -17.31 -9.64 -10.65
CA ILE A 111 -16.62 -8.91 -9.57
C ILE A 111 -17.30 -9.31 -8.26
N ASP A 112 -16.63 -10.12 -7.45
CA ASP A 112 -17.07 -10.44 -6.08
C ASP A 112 -16.37 -9.51 -5.09
N ILE A 113 -17.11 -8.57 -4.55
CA ILE A 113 -16.53 -7.46 -3.80
C ILE A 113 -16.46 -7.70 -2.28
N ASN A 114 -17.04 -8.80 -1.80
CA ASN A 114 -17.33 -9.00 -0.38
C ASN A 114 -16.10 -8.92 0.53
N ASN A 115 -14.94 -9.34 0.03
CA ASN A 115 -13.72 -9.41 0.82
C ASN A 115 -12.77 -8.22 0.59
N LEU A 116 -13.12 -7.27 -0.28
CA LEU A 116 -12.31 -6.07 -0.49
C LEU A 116 -12.36 -5.19 0.75
N GLY A 117 -11.19 -4.87 1.28
CA GLY A 117 -10.98 -3.93 2.39
C GLY A 117 -10.72 -2.51 1.90
N ASN A 118 -9.74 -1.85 2.51
CA ASN A 118 -9.41 -0.46 2.18
C ASN A 118 -8.61 -0.36 0.87
N ALA A 119 -8.90 0.67 0.07
CA ALA A 119 -8.21 0.96 -1.18
C ALA A 119 -8.17 2.47 -1.43
N GLY A 120 -7.00 2.98 -1.84
CA GLY A 120 -6.91 4.36 -2.31
C GLY A 120 -7.68 4.55 -3.62
N LEU A 121 -8.29 5.73 -3.79
CA LEU A 121 -9.12 6.05 -4.96
C LEU A 121 -8.36 5.91 -6.29
N SER A 122 -7.07 6.24 -6.35
CA SER A 122 -6.24 6.05 -7.55
C SER A 122 -6.13 4.58 -7.95
N LYS A 123 -5.92 3.66 -7.01
CA LYS A 123 -5.84 2.21 -7.28
C LYS A 123 -7.19 1.69 -7.77
N LEU A 124 -8.28 2.18 -7.18
CA LEU A 124 -9.63 1.87 -7.63
C LEU A 124 -9.87 2.40 -9.05
N GLN A 125 -9.41 3.60 -9.38
CA GLN A 125 -9.45 4.16 -10.75
C GLN A 125 -8.66 3.29 -11.74
N GLU A 126 -7.45 2.83 -11.39
CA GLU A 126 -6.63 1.98 -12.29
C GLU A 126 -7.30 0.64 -12.61
N ILE A 127 -7.83 -0.04 -11.58
CA ILE A 127 -8.60 -1.28 -11.79
C ILE A 127 -9.89 -0.97 -12.56
N GLY A 128 -10.58 0.13 -12.23
CA GLY A 128 -11.78 0.61 -12.92
C GLY A 128 -11.56 0.79 -14.42
N TYR A 129 -10.43 1.37 -14.85
CA TYR A 129 -10.08 1.48 -16.26
C TYR A 129 -9.93 0.12 -16.96
N SER A 130 -9.38 -0.88 -16.25
CA SER A 130 -9.23 -2.24 -16.80
C SER A 130 -10.59 -2.95 -16.88
N ILE A 131 -11.47 -2.73 -15.90
CA ILE A 131 -12.86 -3.21 -15.95
C ILE A 131 -13.62 -2.55 -17.10
N ASP A 132 -13.45 -1.24 -17.31
CA ASP A 132 -14.07 -0.52 -18.43
C ASP A 132 -13.63 -1.10 -19.78
N LYS A 133 -12.33 -1.34 -19.97
CA LYS A 133 -11.78 -2.01 -21.18
C LYS A 133 -12.36 -3.41 -21.38
N PHE A 134 -12.51 -4.19 -20.32
CA PHE A 134 -13.16 -5.50 -20.41
C PHE A 134 -14.63 -5.35 -20.83
N ARG A 135 -15.34 -4.40 -20.20
CA ARG A 135 -16.77 -4.13 -20.42
C ARG A 135 -17.10 -3.70 -21.84
N GLU A 136 -16.19 -2.98 -22.50
CA GLU A 136 -16.33 -2.62 -23.92
C GLU A 136 -16.44 -3.85 -24.84
N LYS A 137 -15.87 -4.99 -24.42
CA LYS A 137 -15.82 -6.23 -25.22
C LYS A 137 -16.81 -7.28 -24.72
N LYS A 138 -17.02 -7.37 -23.41
CA LYS A 138 -17.69 -8.51 -22.76
C LYS A 138 -18.47 -8.05 -21.52
N PRO A 139 -19.58 -8.71 -21.14
CA PRO A 139 -20.38 -8.30 -19.99
C PRO A 139 -19.64 -8.44 -18.64
N VAL A 140 -19.91 -7.51 -17.73
CA VAL A 140 -19.39 -7.46 -16.37
C VAL A 140 -20.56 -7.44 -15.37
N ILE A 141 -20.51 -8.30 -14.35
CA ILE A 141 -21.50 -8.37 -13.28
C ILE A 141 -20.79 -8.22 -11.94
N ALA A 142 -21.21 -7.26 -11.12
CA ALA A 142 -20.74 -7.12 -9.75
C ALA A 142 -21.73 -7.77 -8.77
N ILE A 143 -21.20 -8.49 -7.79
CA ILE A 143 -21.96 -9.15 -6.74
C ILE A 143 -21.39 -8.80 -5.37
N GLY A 144 -22.27 -8.58 -4.40
CA GLY A 144 -21.88 -8.29 -3.02
C GLY A 144 -23.06 -8.35 -2.07
N ASP A 145 -22.82 -8.69 -0.81
CA ASP A 145 -23.86 -8.60 0.21
C ASP A 145 -24.03 -7.17 0.71
N ASN A 146 -22.94 -6.42 0.81
CA ASN A 146 -22.88 -5.01 1.14
C ASN A 146 -21.79 -4.36 0.30
N PHE A 147 -21.89 -3.04 0.12
CA PHE A 147 -20.91 -2.26 -0.60
C PHE A 147 -20.48 -1.07 0.25
N SER A 148 -19.28 -1.12 0.82
CA SER A 148 -18.59 0.09 1.28
C SER A 148 -18.28 1.02 0.10
N GLN A 149 -17.91 2.26 0.38
CA GLN A 149 -17.55 3.25 -0.65
C GLN A 149 -16.47 2.74 -1.63
N SER A 150 -15.42 2.07 -1.13
CA SER A 150 -14.37 1.49 -1.99
C SER A 150 -14.89 0.33 -2.85
N GLN A 151 -15.71 -0.54 -2.23
CA GLN A 151 -16.33 -1.68 -2.91
C GLN A 151 -17.29 -1.22 -4.01
N TYR A 152 -18.13 -0.24 -3.70
CA TYR A 152 -19.10 0.32 -4.62
C TYR A 152 -18.43 1.00 -5.81
N TYR A 153 -17.26 1.62 -5.63
CA TYR A 153 -16.51 2.20 -6.75
C TYR A 153 -16.22 1.20 -7.85
N LEU A 154 -15.66 0.02 -7.52
CA LEU A 154 -15.41 -1.01 -8.51
C LEU A 154 -16.71 -1.62 -9.04
N ALA A 155 -17.70 -1.84 -8.18
CA ALA A 155 -18.99 -2.39 -8.58
C ALA A 155 -19.71 -1.53 -9.62
N ALA A 156 -19.61 -0.20 -9.49
CA ALA A 156 -20.23 0.75 -10.43
C ALA A 156 -19.72 0.62 -11.87
N HIS A 157 -18.53 0.06 -12.08
CA HIS A 157 -18.03 -0.22 -13.43
C HIS A 157 -18.72 -1.42 -14.10
N ALA A 158 -19.48 -2.25 -13.37
CA ALA A 158 -20.20 -3.36 -13.96
C ALA A 158 -21.39 -2.92 -14.83
N ASN A 159 -21.85 -3.79 -15.72
CA ASN A 159 -23.13 -3.61 -16.41
C ASN A 159 -24.31 -3.80 -15.45
N GLU A 160 -24.17 -4.73 -14.51
CA GLU A 160 -25.18 -5.09 -13.51
C GLU A 160 -24.56 -5.24 -12.12
N ILE A 161 -25.26 -4.74 -11.11
CA ILE A 161 -24.90 -4.85 -9.69
C ILE A 161 -26.00 -5.61 -8.97
N ILE A 162 -25.61 -6.76 -8.41
CA ILE A 162 -26.48 -7.61 -7.59
C ILE A 162 -26.07 -7.42 -6.13
N MET A 163 -27.04 -7.00 -5.32
CA MET A 163 -26.87 -6.83 -3.88
C MET A 163 -27.78 -7.79 -3.09
N HIS A 164 -27.34 -8.21 -1.90
CA HIS A 164 -28.23 -8.93 -1.00
C HIS A 164 -29.41 -8.03 -0.53
N PRO A 165 -30.64 -8.54 -0.34
CA PRO A 165 -31.79 -7.72 0.08
C PRO A 165 -31.62 -7.04 1.44
N PHE A 166 -30.85 -7.64 2.35
CA PHE A 166 -30.49 -7.06 3.65
C PHE A 166 -29.19 -6.25 3.61
N GLY A 167 -28.68 -5.97 2.42
CA GLY A 167 -27.46 -5.21 2.18
C GLY A 167 -27.67 -3.71 2.10
N GLY A 168 -26.58 -2.96 1.97
CA GLY A 168 -26.59 -1.53 1.68
C GLY A 168 -25.37 -1.05 0.90
N ALA A 169 -25.52 0.10 0.23
CA ALA A 169 -24.44 0.85 -0.39
C ALA A 169 -24.00 2.00 0.53
N GLU A 170 -22.97 1.77 1.33
CA GLU A 170 -22.44 2.70 2.32
C GLU A 170 -21.52 3.74 1.67
N ILE A 171 -22.13 4.74 1.04
CA ILE A 171 -21.45 5.87 0.40
C ILE A 171 -21.64 7.10 1.28
N THR A 172 -20.64 7.45 2.08
CA THR A 172 -20.76 8.43 3.18
C THR A 172 -19.97 9.72 2.99
N GLY A 173 -19.16 9.81 1.94
CA GLY A 173 -18.24 10.95 1.75
C GLY A 173 -16.85 10.67 2.28
N LEU A 174 -15.92 11.58 1.98
CA LEU A 174 -14.53 11.49 2.44
C LEU A 174 -14.31 12.32 3.69
N SER A 175 -13.40 11.86 4.55
CA SER A 175 -13.02 12.61 5.75
C SER A 175 -11.52 12.53 6.05
N SER A 176 -11.05 13.47 6.87
CA SER A 176 -9.68 13.48 7.37
C SER A 176 -9.67 13.91 8.82
N TYR A 177 -9.65 12.93 9.72
CA TYR A 177 -9.57 13.14 11.17
C TYR A 177 -8.25 12.60 11.71
N ARG A 178 -7.60 13.39 12.57
CA ARG A 178 -6.39 12.99 13.30
C ARG A 178 -6.40 13.52 14.72
N ASN A 179 -5.70 12.82 15.61
CA ASN A 179 -5.56 13.23 17.00
C ASN A 179 -4.53 14.36 17.13
N TYR A 180 -4.70 15.17 18.17
CA TYR A 180 -3.77 16.22 18.58
C TYR A 180 -3.45 16.03 20.06
N PHE A 181 -2.19 16.25 20.42
CA PHE A 181 -1.59 15.78 21.67
C PHE A 181 -0.94 16.89 22.51
N LYS A 182 -0.97 18.15 22.07
CA LYS A 182 -0.32 19.27 22.77
C LYS A 182 -0.64 19.31 24.27
N ASP A 183 -1.91 19.26 24.63
CA ASP A 183 -2.32 19.31 26.05
C ASP A 183 -1.94 18.05 26.81
N ALA A 184 -1.98 16.88 26.17
CA ALA A 184 -1.56 15.63 26.79
C ALA A 184 -0.04 15.65 27.08
N LEU A 185 0.76 16.11 26.12
CA LEU A 185 2.21 16.27 26.27
C LEU A 185 2.55 17.31 27.34
N SER A 186 1.82 18.43 27.38
CA SER A 186 1.98 19.46 28.41
C SER A 186 1.68 18.92 29.81
N LYS A 187 0.63 18.11 29.97
CA LYS A 187 0.32 17.44 31.25
C LYS A 187 1.39 16.44 31.67
N LEU A 188 2.01 15.77 30.70
CA LEU A 188 3.16 14.89 30.93
C LEU A 188 4.47 15.66 31.11
N LYS A 189 4.46 16.99 31.00
CA LYS A 189 5.64 17.87 31.03
C LYS A 189 6.68 17.52 29.96
N ILE A 190 6.21 17.02 28.81
CA ILE A 190 7.03 16.74 27.64
C ILE A 190 6.99 17.96 26.74
N LYS A 191 8.16 18.51 26.41
CA LYS A 191 8.30 19.64 25.50
C LYS A 191 8.73 19.16 24.12
N VAL A 192 7.93 19.45 23.10
CA VAL A 192 8.29 19.11 21.71
C VAL A 192 8.90 20.33 21.03
N ASN A 193 10.19 20.26 20.71
CA ASN A 193 10.88 21.30 19.94
C ASN A 193 10.72 20.99 18.46
N VAL A 194 10.06 21.88 17.72
CA VAL A 194 9.74 21.68 16.30
C VAL A 194 10.53 22.63 15.43
N PHE A 195 11.08 22.09 14.35
CA PHE A 195 11.80 22.78 13.28
C PHE A 195 11.06 22.49 11.98
N ARG A 196 10.65 23.51 11.23
CA ARG A 196 9.90 23.28 9.99
C ARG A 196 10.06 24.41 8.99
N VAL A 197 9.97 24.06 7.72
CA VAL A 197 9.80 25.02 6.62
C VAL A 197 8.64 24.57 5.74
N GLY A 198 7.71 25.50 5.52
CA GLY A 198 6.46 25.29 4.78
C GLY A 198 5.22 25.58 5.63
N GLU A 199 4.43 26.57 5.23
CA GLU A 199 3.19 26.98 5.92
C GLU A 199 2.14 25.85 6.00
N TYR A 200 2.12 24.98 5.00
CA TYR A 200 1.22 23.84 4.87
C TYR A 200 1.85 22.53 5.35
N LYS A 201 3.13 22.56 5.79
CA LYS A 201 3.81 21.35 6.28
C LYS A 201 3.28 20.97 7.67
N SER A 202 2.23 20.16 7.66
CA SER A 202 1.36 19.95 8.83
C SER A 202 1.64 18.67 9.62
N ALA A 203 2.67 17.91 9.27
CA ALA A 203 2.99 16.63 9.91
C ALA A 203 3.24 16.75 11.42
N VAL A 204 3.75 17.90 11.85
CA VAL A 204 4.10 18.22 13.24
C VAL A 204 2.97 18.89 14.04
N GLU A 205 1.88 19.34 13.39
CA GLU A 205 0.79 20.03 14.08
C GLU A 205 0.16 19.22 15.23
N PRO A 206 -0.03 17.89 15.12
CA PRO A 206 -0.50 17.07 16.24
C PRO A 206 0.28 17.23 17.54
N PHE A 207 1.54 17.64 17.47
CA PHE A 207 2.42 17.80 18.64
C PHE A 207 2.56 19.26 19.08
N MET A 208 2.14 20.21 18.25
CA MET A 208 2.25 21.65 18.50
C MET A 208 0.94 22.28 19.00
N ASP A 209 -0.20 21.76 18.51
CA ASP A 209 -1.50 22.33 18.78
C ASP A 209 -2.55 21.27 19.16
N ASN A 210 -3.77 21.70 19.50
CA ASN A 210 -4.93 20.82 19.74
C ASN A 210 -5.92 20.81 18.56
N ALA A 211 -5.59 21.51 17.48
CA ALA A 211 -6.42 21.59 16.29
C ALA A 211 -5.56 21.88 15.04
N MET A 212 -6.15 21.63 13.88
CA MET A 212 -5.55 21.95 12.59
C MET A 212 -5.45 23.46 12.41
N SER A 213 -4.33 23.95 11.86
CA SER A 213 -4.22 25.37 11.53
C SER A 213 -5.25 25.80 10.46
N PRO A 214 -5.69 27.07 10.43
CA PRO A 214 -6.72 27.52 9.50
C PRO A 214 -6.39 27.24 8.02
N GLN A 215 -5.12 27.45 7.62
CA GLN A 215 -4.68 27.23 6.25
C GLN A 215 -4.64 25.76 5.86
N VAL A 216 -4.16 24.87 6.74
CA VAL A 216 -4.16 23.41 6.51
C VAL A 216 -5.60 22.88 6.50
N LYS A 217 -6.49 23.44 7.34
CA LYS A 217 -7.92 23.09 7.34
C LYS A 217 -8.62 23.49 6.06
N LYS A 218 -8.26 24.64 5.49
CA LYS A 218 -8.75 25.05 4.17
C LYS A 218 -8.24 24.11 3.09
N GLU A 219 -6.92 23.88 3.00
CA GLU A 219 -6.31 23.00 2.01
C GLU A 219 -6.89 21.58 2.08
N THR A 220 -6.98 20.99 3.27
CA THR A 220 -7.53 19.65 3.47
C THR A 220 -8.98 19.57 3.02
N ARG A 221 -9.81 20.60 3.29
CA ARG A 221 -11.19 20.65 2.81
C ARG A 221 -11.26 20.73 1.28
N ASP A 222 -10.41 21.58 0.68
CA ASP A 222 -10.36 21.73 -0.77
C ASP A 222 -9.93 20.41 -1.44
N LEU A 223 -8.94 19.71 -0.87
CA LEU A 223 -8.50 18.38 -1.32
C LEU A 223 -9.62 17.34 -1.22
N LEU A 224 -10.30 17.24 -0.07
CA LEU A 224 -11.42 16.32 0.13
C LEU A 224 -12.55 16.57 -0.88
N ASN A 225 -12.89 17.84 -1.12
CA ASN A 225 -13.92 18.20 -2.10
C ASN A 225 -13.53 17.78 -3.52
N LEU A 226 -12.26 17.95 -3.91
CA LEU A 226 -11.78 17.54 -5.23
C LEU A 226 -11.84 16.02 -5.40
N LEU A 227 -11.32 15.27 -4.43
CA LEU A 227 -11.34 13.80 -4.46
C LEU A 227 -12.78 13.25 -4.43
N TRP A 228 -13.65 13.85 -3.60
CA TRP A 228 -15.06 13.48 -3.52
C TRP A 228 -15.81 13.77 -4.82
N ASN A 229 -15.50 14.89 -5.48
CA ASN A 229 -16.08 15.21 -6.78
C ASN A 229 -15.60 14.23 -7.86
N GLN A 230 -14.34 13.79 -7.84
CA GLN A 230 -13.85 12.74 -8.74
C GLN A 230 -14.58 11.41 -8.51
N TYR A 231 -14.77 11.02 -7.25
CA TYR A 231 -15.52 9.83 -6.88
C TYR A 231 -16.99 9.91 -7.33
N SER A 232 -17.71 10.92 -6.85
CA SER A 232 -19.16 11.04 -7.04
C SER A 232 -19.54 11.21 -8.51
N LYS A 233 -18.82 12.07 -9.26
CA LYS A 233 -19.06 12.26 -10.69
C LYS A 233 -18.85 10.98 -11.48
N LYS A 234 -17.81 10.19 -11.16
CA LYS A 234 -17.56 8.93 -11.90
C LYS A 234 -18.66 7.91 -11.64
N ILE A 235 -19.15 7.79 -10.40
CA ILE A 235 -20.30 6.95 -10.08
C ILE A 235 -21.56 7.40 -10.81
N GLU A 236 -21.84 8.71 -10.80
CA GLU A 236 -23.01 9.29 -11.46
C GLU A 236 -22.98 9.04 -12.97
N GLU A 237 -21.81 9.18 -13.60
CA GLU A 237 -21.59 8.82 -15.01
C GLU A 237 -21.86 7.33 -15.26
N LEU A 238 -21.23 6.44 -14.50
CA LEU A 238 -21.33 4.99 -14.68
C LEU A 238 -22.75 4.45 -14.47
N ARG A 239 -23.49 5.04 -13.52
CA ARG A 239 -24.86 4.64 -13.17
C ARG A 239 -25.94 5.50 -13.87
N SER A 240 -25.54 6.41 -14.76
CA SER A 240 -26.44 7.34 -15.47
C SER A 240 -27.37 8.13 -14.52
N LEU A 241 -26.82 8.61 -13.41
CA LEU A 241 -27.52 9.42 -12.41
C LEU A 241 -27.36 10.91 -12.70
N GLU A 242 -28.28 11.73 -12.19
CA GLU A 242 -28.14 13.19 -12.26
C GLU A 242 -26.91 13.64 -11.45
N LEU A 243 -26.19 14.64 -11.97
CA LEU A 243 -25.04 15.22 -11.26
C LEU A 243 -25.43 15.71 -9.86
N GLY A 244 -24.62 15.34 -8.88
CA GLY A 244 -24.82 15.65 -7.46
C GLY A 244 -25.77 14.70 -6.72
N THR A 245 -26.33 13.68 -7.37
CA THR A 245 -27.16 12.64 -6.71
C THR A 245 -26.39 11.95 -5.59
N ILE A 246 -25.14 11.57 -5.81
CA ILE A 246 -24.34 10.83 -4.82
C ILE A 246 -23.98 11.73 -3.63
N THR A 247 -23.71 13.01 -3.88
CA THR A 247 -23.49 13.98 -2.80
C THR A 247 -24.76 14.21 -1.97
N LYS A 248 -25.91 14.35 -2.64
CA LYS A 248 -27.22 14.47 -1.97
C LYS A 248 -27.51 13.22 -1.14
N TYR A 249 -27.27 12.02 -1.70
CA TYR A 249 -27.41 10.73 -1.03
C TYR A 249 -26.60 10.67 0.26
N ALA A 250 -25.29 10.91 0.18
CA ALA A 250 -24.39 10.87 1.35
C ALA A 250 -24.79 11.89 2.43
N SER A 251 -25.22 13.09 2.01
CA SER A 251 -25.55 14.18 2.94
C SER A 251 -26.92 14.04 3.62
N ASN A 252 -27.81 13.19 3.10
CA ASN A 252 -29.20 13.04 3.57
C ASN A 252 -29.57 11.56 3.75
N LEU A 253 -28.58 10.71 4.03
CA LEU A 253 -28.76 9.26 4.08
C LEU A 253 -29.80 8.85 5.13
N ASP A 254 -29.83 9.53 6.28
CA ASP A 254 -30.82 9.37 7.34
C ASP A 254 -32.25 9.63 6.86
N VAL A 255 -32.45 10.72 6.10
CA VAL A 255 -33.75 11.11 5.54
C VAL A 255 -34.19 10.11 4.48
N TYR A 256 -33.29 9.70 3.58
CA TYR A 256 -33.59 8.73 2.54
C TYR A 256 -33.92 7.35 3.13
N LEU A 257 -33.12 6.88 4.08
CA LEU A 257 -33.32 5.59 4.73
C LEU A 257 -34.62 5.53 5.54
N SER A 258 -35.01 6.63 6.17
CA SER A 258 -36.28 6.73 6.91
C SER A 258 -37.50 6.52 6.02
N LYS A 259 -37.46 6.94 4.74
CA LYS A 259 -38.56 6.69 3.77
C LYS A 259 -38.79 5.21 3.47
N PHE A 260 -37.76 4.38 3.69
CA PHE A 260 -37.79 2.94 3.51
C PHE A 260 -37.84 2.18 4.84
N ASN A 261 -38.18 2.84 5.95
CA ASN A 261 -38.25 2.23 7.29
C ASN A 261 -36.94 1.52 7.71
N GLY A 262 -35.78 2.05 7.31
CA GLY A 262 -34.49 1.41 7.63
C GLY A 262 -34.01 0.38 6.62
N ASP A 263 -34.77 0.10 5.55
CA ASP A 263 -34.40 -0.89 4.53
C ASP A 263 -33.41 -0.29 3.51
N SER A 264 -32.12 -0.52 3.76
CA SER A 264 -31.02 -0.04 2.92
C SER A 264 -30.99 -0.69 1.52
N GLY A 265 -31.48 -1.92 1.40
CA GLY A 265 -31.56 -2.64 0.13
C GLY A 265 -32.56 -1.99 -0.80
N LYS A 266 -33.77 -1.74 -0.31
CA LYS A 266 -34.81 -1.02 -1.07
C LYS A 266 -34.36 0.40 -1.43
N LEU A 267 -33.70 1.10 -0.50
CA LEU A 267 -33.16 2.42 -0.78
C LEU A 267 -32.15 2.38 -1.94
N ALA A 268 -31.19 1.46 -1.92
CA ALA A 268 -30.18 1.35 -2.97
C ALA A 268 -30.81 1.05 -4.34
N LEU A 269 -31.83 0.18 -4.37
CA LEU A 269 -32.56 -0.14 -5.60
C LEU A 269 -33.36 1.06 -6.13
N ASP A 270 -34.09 1.77 -5.26
CA ASP A 270 -34.90 2.95 -5.64
C ASP A 270 -34.02 4.09 -6.17
N MET A 271 -32.86 4.30 -5.53
CA MET A 271 -31.85 5.27 -5.95
C MET A 271 -31.06 4.82 -7.20
N LYS A 272 -31.36 3.64 -7.76
CA LYS A 272 -30.66 3.02 -8.91
C LYS A 272 -29.17 2.78 -8.68
N LEU A 273 -28.76 2.67 -7.43
CA LEU A 273 -27.39 2.32 -7.05
C LEU A 273 -27.11 0.84 -7.35
N VAL A 274 -28.13 -0.01 -7.31
CA VAL A 274 -28.04 -1.43 -7.65
C VAL A 274 -29.14 -1.80 -8.64
N ASP A 275 -28.96 -2.91 -9.34
CA ASP A 275 -29.91 -3.38 -10.37
C ASP A 275 -30.82 -4.48 -9.82
N HIS A 276 -30.29 -5.33 -8.94
CA HIS A 276 -31.02 -6.46 -8.39
C HIS A 276 -30.77 -6.64 -6.89
N LEU A 277 -31.84 -7.02 -6.18
CA LEU A 277 -31.78 -7.48 -4.80
C LEU A 277 -32.02 -8.99 -4.77
N PHE A 278 -30.94 -9.78 -4.67
CA PHE A 278 -31.00 -11.24 -4.67
C PHE A 278 -30.26 -11.82 -3.47
N THR A 279 -30.87 -12.79 -2.80
CA THR A 279 -30.13 -13.65 -1.87
C THR A 279 -29.03 -14.41 -2.61
N ARG A 280 -28.00 -14.89 -1.91
CA ARG A 280 -26.89 -15.62 -2.56
C ARG A 280 -27.37 -16.80 -3.44
N PRO A 281 -28.35 -17.64 -3.01
CA PRO A 281 -28.90 -18.69 -3.88
C PRO A 281 -29.60 -18.14 -5.14
N GLU A 282 -30.34 -17.03 -5.02
CA GLU A 282 -31.01 -16.38 -6.15
C GLU A 282 -29.98 -15.78 -7.13
N ALA A 283 -28.92 -15.15 -6.62
CA ALA A 283 -27.82 -14.62 -7.41
C ALA A 283 -27.11 -15.73 -8.18
N ASN A 284 -26.78 -16.85 -7.53
CA ASN A 284 -26.18 -18.01 -8.21
C ASN A 284 -27.09 -18.56 -9.31
N LYS A 285 -28.39 -18.72 -9.02
CA LYS A 285 -29.39 -19.16 -10.02
C LYS A 285 -29.47 -18.19 -11.20
N TYR A 286 -29.41 -16.89 -10.93
CA TYR A 286 -29.42 -15.85 -11.96
C TYR A 286 -28.17 -15.94 -12.86
N LEU A 287 -26.98 -16.04 -12.26
CA LEU A 287 -25.70 -16.17 -12.98
C LEU A 287 -25.67 -17.45 -13.82
N ASN A 288 -26.10 -18.59 -13.26
CA ASN A 288 -26.18 -19.85 -13.99
C ASN A 288 -27.09 -19.77 -15.22
N LYS A 289 -28.26 -19.14 -15.09
CA LYS A 289 -29.17 -18.93 -16.23
C LYS A 289 -28.59 -17.98 -17.28
N LYS A 290 -27.80 -16.99 -16.86
CA LYS A 290 -27.30 -15.92 -17.72
C LYS A 290 -26.04 -16.30 -18.48
N ILE A 291 -25.14 -17.03 -17.83
CA ILE A 291 -23.82 -17.41 -18.34
C ILE A 291 -23.82 -18.85 -18.86
N GLY A 292 -24.59 -19.73 -18.21
CA GLY A 292 -24.56 -21.17 -18.46
C GLY A 292 -25.09 -21.54 -19.84
N VAL A 293 -24.29 -22.33 -20.55
CA VAL A 293 -24.69 -23.08 -21.75
C VAL A 293 -24.39 -24.54 -21.41
N GLU A 294 -25.42 -25.38 -21.42
CA GLU A 294 -25.41 -26.87 -21.32
C GLU A 294 -25.76 -27.56 -19.97
N ASN A 295 -25.33 -27.16 -18.76
CA ASN A 295 -25.48 -27.99 -17.52
C ASN A 295 -25.96 -27.31 -16.23
N ASP A 296 -26.75 -26.23 -16.28
CA ASP A 296 -27.27 -25.48 -15.09
C ASP A 296 -26.22 -24.88 -14.12
N GLU A 297 -24.92 -25.05 -14.38
CA GLU A 297 -23.80 -24.30 -13.78
C GLU A 297 -22.88 -23.76 -14.89
N PHE A 298 -22.30 -22.58 -14.70
CA PHE A 298 -21.31 -22.03 -15.62
C PHE A 298 -19.90 -22.29 -15.12
N ASP A 299 -18.99 -22.61 -16.04
CA ASP A 299 -17.58 -22.72 -15.73
C ASP A 299 -17.01 -21.36 -15.33
N LYS A 300 -16.12 -21.36 -14.34
CA LYS A 300 -15.49 -20.14 -13.85
C LYS A 300 -14.07 -20.39 -13.38
N ILE A 301 -13.24 -19.35 -13.45
CA ILE A 301 -11.87 -19.36 -12.97
C ILE A 301 -11.58 -18.10 -12.17
N ASP A 302 -10.92 -18.25 -11.02
CA ASP A 302 -10.43 -17.12 -10.23
C ASP A 302 -9.37 -16.31 -11.01
N ALA A 303 -9.42 -14.99 -10.90
CA ALA A 303 -8.57 -14.08 -11.66
C ALA A 303 -7.07 -14.29 -11.39
N MET A 304 -6.69 -14.56 -10.13
CA MET A 304 -5.28 -14.80 -9.78
C MET A 304 -4.81 -16.16 -10.32
N THR A 305 -5.65 -17.18 -10.19
CA THR A 305 -5.39 -18.52 -10.77
C THR A 305 -5.26 -18.47 -12.29
N TYR A 306 -6.14 -17.72 -12.96
CA TYR A 306 -6.05 -17.47 -14.40
C TYR A 306 -4.73 -16.81 -14.80
N LEU A 307 -4.32 -15.77 -14.07
CA LEU A 307 -3.06 -15.07 -14.33
C LEU A 307 -1.83 -15.97 -14.11
N GLU A 308 -1.82 -16.78 -13.05
CA GLU A 308 -0.75 -17.75 -12.80
C GLU A 308 -0.61 -18.76 -13.94
N ASN A 309 -1.74 -19.30 -14.43
CA ASN A 309 -1.76 -20.21 -15.58
C ASN A 309 -1.21 -19.53 -16.85
N ARG A 310 -1.60 -18.28 -17.13
CA ARG A 310 -1.09 -17.52 -18.29
C ARG A 310 0.41 -17.28 -18.20
N ARG A 311 0.92 -16.86 -17.05
CA ARG A 311 2.35 -16.63 -16.83
C ARG A 311 3.19 -17.90 -17.03
N VAL A 312 2.66 -19.07 -16.67
CA VAL A 312 3.36 -20.36 -16.92
C VAL A 312 3.46 -20.65 -18.42
N LEU A 313 2.41 -20.36 -19.19
CA LEU A 313 2.42 -20.53 -20.64
C LEU A 313 3.42 -19.55 -21.29
N GLU A 314 3.46 -18.30 -20.85
CA GLU A 314 4.35 -17.25 -21.39
C GLU A 314 5.85 -17.51 -21.12
N ARG A 315 6.18 -18.20 -20.01
CA ARG A 315 7.57 -18.60 -19.69
C ARG A 315 8.23 -19.51 -20.72
N THR A 316 7.45 -20.08 -21.64
CA THR A 316 7.97 -20.90 -22.75
C THR A 316 8.33 -20.09 -24.00
N SER A 317 8.05 -18.79 -24.03
CA SER A 317 8.48 -17.88 -25.10
C SER A 317 9.92 -17.39 -24.89
N THR A 318 10.63 -17.20 -26.00
CA THR A 318 12.08 -17.03 -26.11
C THR A 318 12.65 -15.84 -25.32
N ASN A 319 13.95 -15.91 -25.06
CA ASN A 319 14.77 -14.93 -24.34
C ASN A 319 14.77 -13.56 -25.07
N ILE A 320 13.76 -12.73 -24.81
CA ILE A 320 13.69 -11.36 -25.34
C ILE A 320 14.79 -10.54 -24.67
N ARG A 321 15.83 -10.21 -25.45
CA ARG A 321 16.62 -8.99 -25.22
C ARG A 321 15.64 -7.84 -25.45
N ASN A 322 15.53 -6.88 -24.54
CA ASN A 322 14.52 -5.77 -24.47
C ASN A 322 13.52 -5.95 -23.32
N LYS A 323 13.95 -5.60 -22.10
CA LYS A 323 13.14 -5.63 -20.88
C LYS A 323 12.86 -4.23 -20.38
N ILE A 324 11.65 -4.03 -19.87
CA ILE A 324 11.29 -2.86 -19.08
C ILE A 324 11.35 -3.28 -17.61
N GLY A 325 12.27 -2.68 -16.86
CA GLY A 325 12.43 -2.93 -15.44
C GLY A 325 11.40 -2.17 -14.62
N VAL A 326 10.63 -2.84 -13.79
CA VAL A 326 9.69 -2.18 -12.86
C VAL A 326 10.16 -2.37 -11.43
N ILE A 327 10.43 -1.27 -10.73
CA ILE A 327 10.71 -1.25 -9.30
C ILE A 327 9.51 -0.64 -8.57
N VAL A 328 9.13 -1.22 -7.43
CA VAL A 328 8.05 -0.69 -6.59
C VAL A 328 8.64 -0.14 -5.29
N ALA A 329 8.41 1.14 -5.04
CA ALA A 329 8.76 1.84 -3.81
C ALA A 329 7.48 2.15 -3.04
N SER A 330 7.12 1.27 -2.10
CA SER A 330 5.87 1.34 -1.34
C SER A 330 6.13 1.41 0.17
N GLY A 331 5.53 2.39 0.85
CA GLY A 331 5.65 2.59 2.29
C GLY A 331 6.45 3.83 2.70
N THR A 332 6.82 3.92 3.98
CA THR A 332 7.65 5.02 4.51
C THR A 332 9.09 4.86 4.04
N ILE A 333 9.75 5.97 3.70
CA ILE A 333 11.18 5.99 3.36
C ILE A 333 12.01 6.03 4.63
N MET A 334 12.90 5.06 4.81
CA MET A 334 13.75 4.90 5.99
C MET A 334 15.20 4.70 5.58
N ASP A 335 16.10 5.13 6.45
CA ASP A 335 17.53 4.91 6.27
C ASP A 335 17.89 3.42 6.37
N GLY A 336 18.98 3.05 5.70
CA GLY A 336 19.49 1.68 5.66
C GLY A 336 18.72 0.72 4.74
N SER A 337 18.90 -0.58 4.99
CA SER A 337 18.19 -1.65 4.28
C SER A 337 16.87 -2.02 4.95
N GLN A 338 15.79 -2.16 4.17
CA GLN A 338 14.43 -2.41 4.68
C GLN A 338 13.76 -3.59 3.96
N PRO A 339 12.80 -4.28 4.60
CA PRO A 339 11.97 -5.29 3.95
C PRO A 339 10.84 -4.67 3.10
N GLU A 340 10.21 -5.45 2.22
CA GLU A 340 9.07 -4.99 1.42
C GLU A 340 7.91 -4.48 2.31
N GLY A 341 7.26 -3.40 1.87
CA GLY A 341 6.29 -2.64 2.69
C GLY A 341 6.91 -1.45 3.43
N THR A 342 8.22 -1.26 3.35
CA THR A 342 8.96 -0.06 3.75
C THR A 342 10.05 0.20 2.71
N ILE A 343 10.36 1.46 2.43
CA ILE A 343 11.36 1.83 1.43
C ILE A 343 12.68 2.06 2.16
N GLY A 344 13.67 1.21 1.94
CA GLY A 344 15.02 1.40 2.47
C GLY A 344 15.90 2.15 1.49
N GLY A 345 16.58 3.21 1.94
CA GLY A 345 17.53 3.98 1.15
C GLY A 345 18.54 3.09 0.42
N ASP A 346 19.24 2.24 1.18
CA ASP A 346 20.24 1.32 0.63
C ASP A 346 19.63 0.22 -0.24
N THR A 347 18.44 -0.26 0.13
CA THR A 347 17.76 -1.35 -0.60
C THR A 347 17.38 -0.90 -2.00
N LEU A 348 16.81 0.28 -2.14
CA LEU A 348 16.40 0.82 -3.43
C LEU A 348 17.60 1.35 -4.23
N ALA A 349 18.58 1.98 -3.59
CA ALA A 349 19.82 2.41 -4.25
C ALA A 349 20.62 1.24 -4.82
N LYS A 350 20.66 0.11 -4.09
CA LYS A 350 21.26 -1.12 -4.60
C LYS A 350 20.53 -1.65 -5.84
N MET A 351 19.20 -1.59 -5.90
CA MET A 351 18.45 -2.03 -7.10
C MET A 351 18.82 -1.19 -8.32
N PHE A 352 18.95 0.13 -8.18
CA PHE A 352 19.42 0.99 -9.28
C PHE A 352 20.86 0.67 -9.67
N THR A 353 21.73 0.39 -8.71
CA THR A 353 23.10 -0.05 -8.99
C THR A 353 23.12 -1.35 -9.78
N ASP A 354 22.37 -2.37 -9.34
CA ASP A 354 22.28 -3.67 -10.01
C ASP A 354 21.67 -3.56 -11.42
N LEU A 355 20.79 -2.59 -11.65
CA LEU A 355 20.19 -2.33 -12.98
C LEU A 355 21.16 -1.72 -13.99
N LYS A 356 22.16 -0.94 -13.55
CA LYS A 356 23.16 -0.38 -14.47
C LYS A 356 23.96 -1.45 -15.20
N ASP A 357 24.16 -2.58 -14.52
CA ASP A 357 24.93 -3.70 -15.05
C ASP A 357 24.07 -4.69 -15.87
N ASP A 358 22.73 -4.49 -15.97
CA ASP A 358 21.83 -5.35 -16.74
C ASP A 358 21.59 -4.80 -18.16
N GLU A 359 22.43 -5.21 -19.11
CA GLU A 359 22.34 -4.83 -20.54
C GLU A 359 21.01 -5.19 -21.23
N ASN A 360 20.14 -5.98 -20.59
CA ASN A 360 18.83 -6.29 -21.15
C ASN A 360 17.76 -5.24 -20.82
N ILE A 361 18.05 -4.28 -19.94
CA ILE A 361 17.10 -3.28 -19.48
C ILE A 361 17.17 -2.06 -20.40
N ALA A 362 16.07 -1.83 -21.12
CA ALA A 362 15.95 -0.74 -22.09
C ALA A 362 15.23 0.49 -21.52
N ALA A 363 14.47 0.32 -20.43
CA ALA A 363 13.82 1.41 -19.70
C ALA A 363 13.47 0.94 -18.28
N VAL A 364 13.32 1.90 -17.35
CA VAL A 364 12.92 1.63 -15.96
C VAL A 364 11.67 2.42 -15.61
N VAL A 365 10.69 1.74 -14.99
CA VAL A 365 9.54 2.37 -14.35
C VAL A 365 9.65 2.23 -12.83
N LEU A 366 9.70 3.35 -12.12
CA LEU A 366 9.64 3.38 -10.66
C LEU A 366 8.21 3.71 -10.20
N ARG A 367 7.52 2.70 -9.68
CA ARG A 367 6.16 2.81 -9.13
C ARG A 367 6.22 3.24 -7.65
N ILE A 368 5.67 4.40 -7.32
CA ILE A 368 5.77 5.00 -5.98
C ILE A 368 4.41 5.04 -5.29
N ASP A 369 4.34 4.47 -4.08
CA ASP A 369 3.22 4.62 -3.14
C ASP A 369 3.78 5.01 -1.76
N SER A 370 4.16 6.28 -1.61
CA SER A 370 4.85 6.80 -0.42
C SER A 370 4.48 8.23 -0.09
N GLY A 371 4.16 8.47 1.19
CA GLY A 371 4.11 9.81 1.78
C GLY A 371 5.49 10.42 2.07
N GLY A 372 6.58 9.68 1.80
CA GLY A 372 7.96 10.07 2.09
C GLY A 372 8.51 9.47 3.39
N GLY A 373 9.43 10.17 4.06
CA GLY A 373 10.14 9.68 5.25
C GLY A 373 11.45 10.41 5.51
N SER A 374 12.54 9.69 5.72
CA SER A 374 13.90 10.23 5.93
C SER A 374 14.35 11.07 4.72
N ALA A 375 14.88 12.27 4.99
CA ALA A 375 15.48 13.13 3.97
C ALA A 375 16.78 12.52 3.44
N PHE A 376 17.61 11.99 4.34
CA PHE A 376 18.89 11.35 4.00
C PHE A 376 18.68 10.15 3.07
N ALA A 377 17.80 9.22 3.43
CA ALA A 377 17.49 8.05 2.61
C ALA A 377 16.90 8.43 1.24
N SER A 378 16.07 9.48 1.19
CA SER A 378 15.53 10.00 -0.07
C SER A 378 16.65 10.53 -0.98
N GLU A 379 17.68 11.16 -0.42
CA GLU A 379 18.83 11.61 -1.18
C GLU A 379 19.71 10.46 -1.67
N ILE A 380 19.98 9.45 -0.84
CA ILE A 380 20.71 8.23 -1.27
C ILE A 380 20.02 7.56 -2.47
N ILE A 381 18.69 7.47 -2.43
CA ILE A 381 17.91 6.95 -3.56
C ILE A 381 18.08 7.85 -4.78
N ARG A 382 17.93 9.17 -4.62
CA ARG A 382 18.03 10.13 -5.74
C ARG A 382 19.42 10.13 -6.38
N GLU A 383 20.49 10.07 -5.59
CA GLU A 383 21.86 9.94 -6.09
C GLU A 383 22.02 8.69 -6.97
N SER A 384 21.44 7.55 -6.54
CA SER A 384 21.46 6.32 -7.34
C SER A 384 20.64 6.43 -8.64
N ILE A 385 19.52 7.16 -8.62
CA ILE A 385 18.70 7.46 -9.79
C ILE A 385 19.49 8.33 -10.77
N ILE A 386 20.08 9.43 -10.31
CA ILE A 386 20.91 10.31 -11.15
C ILE A 386 22.03 9.52 -11.79
N SER A 387 22.76 8.72 -11.00
CA SER A 387 23.86 7.96 -11.54
C SER A 387 23.40 6.81 -12.44
N PHE A 388 22.15 6.35 -12.36
CA PHE A 388 21.56 5.44 -13.35
C PHE A 388 21.24 6.18 -14.66
N ARG A 389 20.79 7.43 -14.59
CA ARG A 389 20.52 8.25 -15.80
C ARG A 389 21.76 8.48 -16.66
N GLU A 390 22.97 8.36 -16.09
CA GLU A 390 24.24 8.40 -16.84
C GLU A 390 24.38 7.25 -17.86
N THR A 391 23.52 6.23 -17.81
CA THR A 391 23.49 5.11 -18.77
C THR A 391 22.65 5.37 -20.02
N ASP A 392 22.02 6.55 -20.13
CA ASP A 392 21.03 6.91 -21.17
C ASP A 392 19.77 6.02 -21.20
N VAL A 393 19.59 5.12 -20.22
CA VAL A 393 18.36 4.34 -20.06
C VAL A 393 17.27 5.22 -19.42
N PRO A 394 16.10 5.39 -20.07
CA PRO A 394 15.05 6.27 -19.57
C PRO A 394 14.43 5.76 -18.27
N ILE A 395 14.13 6.69 -17.36
CA ILE A 395 13.43 6.45 -16.09
C ILE A 395 12.08 7.18 -16.09
N ILE A 396 11.02 6.39 -15.90
CA ILE A 396 9.65 6.86 -15.83
C ILE A 396 9.12 6.63 -14.42
N ILE A 397 8.44 7.64 -13.84
CA ILE A 397 7.78 7.51 -12.55
C ILE A 397 6.30 7.22 -12.78
N SER A 398 5.76 6.25 -12.04
CA SER A 398 4.32 6.03 -11.91
C SER A 398 3.91 6.26 -10.46
N MET A 399 3.15 7.32 -10.20
CA MET A 399 2.65 7.64 -8.86
C MET A 399 1.32 6.90 -8.61
N SER A 400 1.26 6.14 -7.52
CA SER A 400 0.07 5.43 -7.06
C SER A 400 -0.84 6.34 -6.23
N SER A 401 -1.39 5.87 -5.11
CA SER A 401 -2.18 6.69 -4.17
C SER A 401 -1.42 7.91 -3.67
N VAL A 402 -0.16 7.74 -3.27
CA VAL A 402 0.65 8.84 -2.74
C VAL A 402 2.04 8.82 -3.33
N ALA A 403 2.55 9.99 -3.73
CA ALA A 403 3.97 10.20 -4.03
C ALA A 403 4.33 11.61 -3.58
N ALA A 404 4.37 11.81 -2.26
CA ALA A 404 4.49 13.13 -1.64
C ALA A 404 5.76 13.24 -0.80
N SER A 405 6.26 14.47 -0.65
CA SER A 405 7.45 14.79 0.14
C SER A 405 8.66 13.97 -0.32
N GLY A 406 9.22 13.06 0.49
CA GLY A 406 10.33 12.20 0.07
C GLY A 406 9.99 11.34 -1.15
N GLY A 407 8.73 10.93 -1.30
CA GLY A 407 8.26 10.25 -2.52
C GLY A 407 8.36 11.14 -3.76
N TYR A 408 8.13 12.45 -3.62
CA TYR A 408 8.31 13.41 -4.71
C TYR A 408 9.80 13.76 -4.94
N TRP A 409 10.60 13.79 -3.87
CA TRP A 409 12.05 13.99 -3.94
C TRP A 409 12.72 12.97 -4.87
N ILE A 410 12.37 11.69 -4.72
CA ILE A 410 12.90 10.60 -5.57
C ILE A 410 12.23 10.53 -6.96
N SER A 411 11.25 11.40 -7.24
CA SER A 411 10.54 11.45 -8.53
C SER A 411 11.01 12.56 -9.45
N ALA A 412 11.44 13.69 -8.88
CA ALA A 412 11.56 14.95 -9.61
C ALA A 412 12.58 14.93 -10.75
N ASP A 413 13.63 14.11 -10.63
CA ASP A 413 14.69 13.94 -11.62
C ASP A 413 14.36 12.87 -12.69
N ALA A 414 13.13 12.36 -12.78
CA ALA A 414 12.76 11.40 -13.81
C ALA A 414 12.50 12.07 -15.17
N ASP A 415 12.64 11.30 -16.26
CA ASP A 415 12.42 11.80 -17.62
C ASP A 415 10.93 12.06 -17.89
N LYS A 416 10.06 11.23 -17.30
CA LYS A 416 8.60 11.40 -17.30
C LYS A 416 7.99 11.00 -15.96
N ILE A 417 6.96 11.73 -15.55
CA ILE A 417 6.17 11.46 -14.34
C ILE A 417 4.70 11.30 -14.71
N PHE A 418 4.14 10.14 -14.38
CA PHE A 418 2.72 9.83 -14.46
C PHE A 418 2.09 9.84 -13.08
N ALA A 419 0.87 10.36 -12.98
CA ALA A 419 0.05 10.25 -11.78
C ALA A 419 -1.41 9.96 -12.14
N MET A 420 -2.12 9.24 -11.26
CA MET A 420 -3.56 9.11 -11.39
C MET A 420 -4.26 10.44 -11.04
N PRO A 421 -5.46 10.73 -11.56
CA PRO A 421 -6.19 11.96 -11.22
C PRO A 421 -6.38 12.17 -9.71
N ALA A 422 -6.57 11.07 -8.97
CA ALA A 422 -6.73 11.06 -7.52
C ALA A 422 -5.42 10.86 -6.73
N THR A 423 -4.26 10.71 -7.40
CA THR A 423 -2.96 10.65 -6.71
C THR A 423 -2.74 11.87 -5.85
N ILE A 424 -2.17 11.69 -4.68
CA ILE A 424 -1.76 12.78 -3.79
C ILE A 424 -0.24 12.95 -3.85
N THR A 425 0.23 14.11 -4.33
CA THR A 425 1.66 14.41 -4.52
C THR A 425 2.02 15.82 -4.02
N GLY A 426 3.22 16.30 -4.34
CA GLY A 426 3.77 17.54 -3.80
C GLY A 426 4.28 17.34 -2.37
N SER A 427 3.72 18.07 -1.41
CA SER A 427 4.18 18.18 -0.02
C SER A 427 5.67 18.56 0.08
N ILE A 428 6.12 19.45 -0.81
CA ILE A 428 7.50 19.95 -0.87
C ILE A 428 7.75 20.84 0.33
N GLY A 429 8.34 20.27 1.38
CA GLY A 429 8.57 20.90 2.66
C GLY A 429 9.27 19.94 3.62
N VAL A 430 9.89 20.48 4.67
CA VAL A 430 10.78 19.74 5.56
C VAL A 430 10.39 20.03 7.01
N TRP A 431 10.50 19.03 7.87
CA TRP A 431 10.35 19.23 9.31
C TRP A 431 11.30 18.31 10.10
N GLY A 432 11.60 18.72 11.32
CA GLY A 432 12.28 17.92 12.34
C GLY A 432 11.63 18.19 13.69
N MET A 433 11.68 17.21 14.60
CA MET A 433 11.19 17.41 15.96
C MET A 433 12.04 16.67 16.96
N ILE A 434 12.29 17.31 18.11
CA ILE A 434 13.06 16.75 19.21
C ILE A 434 12.28 16.97 20.51
N PRO A 435 11.73 15.90 21.12
CA PRO A 435 11.12 16.01 22.43
C PRO A 435 12.19 16.10 23.53
N THR A 436 11.97 16.95 24.53
CA THR A 436 12.69 16.91 25.81
C THR A 436 11.72 16.53 26.93
N ILE A 437 12.24 15.76 27.88
CA ILE A 437 11.52 15.15 29.01
C ILE A 437 12.13 15.57 30.35
N ASP A 438 12.98 16.60 30.34
CA ASP A 438 13.67 17.13 31.53
C ASP A 438 12.68 17.54 32.63
N GLU A 439 11.60 18.24 32.26
CA GLU A 439 10.55 18.62 33.22
C GLU A 439 9.74 17.41 33.70
N SER A 440 9.51 16.40 32.85
CA SER A 440 8.88 15.14 33.23
C SER A 440 9.72 14.39 34.27
N LEU A 441 11.03 14.28 34.03
CA LEU A 441 11.99 13.63 34.91
C LEU A 441 12.13 14.38 36.24
N ALA A 442 12.25 15.70 36.19
CA ALA A 442 12.33 16.54 37.39
C ALA A 442 11.08 16.37 38.27
N ASN A 443 9.90 16.21 37.66
CA ASN A 443 8.66 15.93 38.38
C ASN A 443 8.62 14.55 39.07
N LEU A 444 9.50 13.63 38.66
CA LEU A 444 9.73 12.34 39.30
C LEU A 444 10.93 12.34 40.25
N GLY A 445 11.58 13.48 40.45
CA GLY A 445 12.80 13.60 41.25
C GLY A 445 14.07 13.11 40.56
N VAL A 446 14.04 12.94 39.23
CA VAL A 446 15.21 12.56 38.41
C VAL A 446 15.77 13.81 37.75
N TYR A 447 17.08 14.03 37.88
CA TYR A 447 17.77 15.20 37.35
C TYR A 447 18.98 14.77 36.52
N SER A 448 19.30 15.56 35.49
CA SER A 448 20.50 15.41 34.67
C SER A 448 21.45 16.56 34.97
N ASP A 449 22.70 16.25 35.32
CA ASP A 449 23.77 17.23 35.55
C ASP A 449 25.09 16.69 34.96
N GLY A 450 25.98 17.59 34.57
CA GLY A 450 27.27 17.23 33.98
C GLY A 450 27.96 18.40 33.30
N VAL A 451 29.09 18.10 32.65
CA VAL A 451 29.91 19.10 31.96
C VAL A 451 30.06 18.76 30.48
N GLY A 452 30.13 19.81 29.66
CA GLY A 452 30.36 19.73 28.22
C GLY A 452 31.59 20.52 27.84
N THR A 453 32.30 20.08 26.80
CA THR A 453 33.41 20.87 26.21
C THR A 453 32.91 22.06 25.39
N SER A 454 31.60 22.11 25.08
CA SER A 454 30.92 23.23 24.41
C SER A 454 29.44 23.28 24.77
N ASP A 455 28.78 24.41 24.53
CA ASP A 455 27.34 24.62 24.80
C ASP A 455 26.39 23.72 23.98
N ILE A 456 26.91 23.00 22.98
CA ILE A 456 26.14 22.12 22.10
C ILE A 456 26.48 20.64 22.29
N SER A 457 27.40 20.29 23.20
CA SER A 457 27.83 18.89 23.39
C SER A 457 26.69 17.95 23.83
N GLY A 458 25.63 18.51 24.41
CA GLY A 458 24.43 17.78 24.81
C GLY A 458 23.23 17.98 23.87
N MET A 459 23.41 18.44 22.63
CA MET A 459 22.30 18.86 21.76
C MET A 459 21.27 17.76 21.42
N TYR A 460 21.64 16.50 21.51
CA TYR A 460 20.77 15.34 21.26
C TYR A 460 20.23 14.70 22.55
N GLN A 461 20.56 15.24 23.72
CA GLN A 461 20.09 14.69 24.98
C GLN A 461 18.68 15.18 25.27
N ILE A 462 17.76 14.24 25.49
CA ILE A 462 16.33 14.52 25.73
C ILE A 462 16.03 14.83 27.21
N ASP A 463 16.95 14.52 28.12
CA ASP A 463 16.80 14.69 29.58
C ASP A 463 17.19 16.10 30.06
N ARG A 464 17.45 17.02 29.12
CA ARG A 464 17.78 18.43 29.39
C ARG A 464 17.11 19.35 28.36
N PRO A 465 16.90 20.64 28.71
CA PRO A 465 16.41 21.62 27.74
C PRO A 465 17.34 21.79 26.54
N MET A 466 16.77 21.93 25.35
CA MET A 466 17.54 22.34 24.17
C MET A 466 18.01 23.79 24.31
N THR A 467 19.31 24.03 24.10
CA THR A 467 19.88 25.38 24.07
C THR A 467 19.44 26.13 22.81
N GLU A 468 19.40 27.47 22.87
CA GLU A 468 19.07 28.30 21.70
C GLU A 468 20.05 28.09 20.52
N ARG A 469 21.31 27.76 20.83
CA ARG A 469 22.33 27.47 19.83
C ARG A 469 22.06 26.15 19.12
N SER A 470 21.66 25.11 19.85
CA SER A 470 21.22 23.84 19.27
C SER A 470 19.97 24.02 18.42
N LYS A 471 18.97 24.77 18.90
CA LYS A 471 17.74 25.05 18.13
C LYS A 471 18.03 25.73 16.80
N LYS A 472 18.92 26.74 16.79
CA LYS A 472 19.36 27.40 15.55
C LYS A 472 20.04 26.43 14.59
N LEU A 473 20.88 25.53 15.10
CA LEU A 473 21.55 24.53 14.27
C LEU A 473 20.55 23.60 13.57
N PHE A 474 19.59 23.05 14.30
CA PHE A 474 18.55 22.19 13.73
C PHE A 474 17.67 22.95 12.73
N GLN A 475 17.27 24.20 13.06
CA GLN A 475 16.48 25.02 12.15
C GLN A 475 17.24 25.30 10.84
N SER A 476 18.53 25.62 10.90
CA SER A 476 19.36 25.83 9.71
C SER A 476 19.54 24.57 8.86
N GLY A 477 19.57 23.38 9.48
CA GLY A 477 19.54 22.11 8.76
C GLY A 477 18.26 21.93 7.94
N VAL A 478 17.10 22.11 8.58
CA VAL A 478 15.78 22.04 7.93
C VAL A 478 15.65 23.08 6.80
N GLU A 479 16.14 24.30 7.01
CA GLU A 479 16.19 25.35 5.97
C GLU A 479 17.06 24.95 4.78
N SER A 480 18.25 24.39 5.03
CA SER A 480 19.14 23.92 3.97
C SER A 480 18.52 22.80 3.14
N ILE A 481 17.88 21.80 3.77
CA ILE A 481 17.18 20.73 3.04
C ILE A 481 16.01 21.30 2.24
N TYR A 482 15.29 22.29 2.76
CA TYR A 482 14.19 22.92 2.02
C TYR A 482 14.69 23.65 0.76
N GLU A 483 15.77 24.43 0.88
CA GLU A 483 16.39 25.10 -0.27
C GLU A 483 16.84 24.11 -1.34
N LYS A 484 17.49 23.01 -0.92
CA LYS A 484 17.85 21.91 -1.82
C LYS A 484 16.63 21.30 -2.48
N PHE A 485 15.54 21.10 -1.75
CA PHE A 485 14.31 20.54 -2.31
C PHE A 485 13.75 21.45 -3.41
N ILE A 486 13.70 22.76 -3.16
CA ILE A 486 13.23 23.73 -4.15
C ILE A 486 14.13 23.70 -5.39
N GLN A 487 15.45 23.69 -5.22
CA GLN A 487 16.39 23.66 -6.33
C GLN A 487 16.25 22.38 -7.15
N LEU A 488 16.15 21.24 -6.47
CA LEU A 488 15.97 19.92 -7.08
C LEU A 488 14.69 19.88 -7.92
N VAL A 489 13.56 20.33 -7.38
CA VAL A 489 12.29 20.34 -8.13
C VAL A 489 12.34 21.33 -9.29
N SER A 490 12.90 22.52 -9.05
CA SER A 490 13.09 23.54 -10.09
C SER A 490 13.90 22.99 -11.26
N ASN A 491 15.03 22.33 -10.98
CA ASN A 491 15.91 21.74 -11.99
C ASN A 491 15.24 20.55 -12.71
N GLY A 492 14.74 19.58 -11.95
CA GLY A 492 14.18 18.34 -12.50
C GLY A 492 12.90 18.56 -13.32
N ARG A 493 12.13 19.61 -13.00
CA ARG A 493 10.87 19.94 -13.68
C ARG A 493 10.97 21.12 -14.64
N GLY A 494 12.14 21.75 -14.76
CA GLY A 494 12.33 22.95 -15.59
C GLY A 494 11.47 24.15 -15.16
N LEU A 495 11.12 24.23 -13.87
CA LEU A 495 10.32 25.32 -13.29
C LEU A 495 11.25 26.40 -12.74
N ASP A 496 10.87 27.67 -12.81
CA ASP A 496 11.63 28.72 -12.13
C ASP A 496 11.52 28.57 -10.60
N GLN A 497 12.55 29.03 -9.89
CA GLN A 497 12.65 28.83 -8.44
C GLN A 497 11.50 29.50 -7.66
N LEU A 498 11.02 30.66 -8.13
CA LEU A 498 9.94 31.41 -7.46
C LEU A 498 8.58 30.73 -7.64
N SER A 499 8.28 30.25 -8.84
CA SER A 499 7.09 29.43 -9.11
C SER A 499 7.13 28.14 -8.30
N THR A 500 8.30 27.49 -8.24
CA THR A 500 8.51 26.28 -7.42
C THR A 500 8.22 26.55 -5.94
N GLN A 501 8.74 27.66 -5.38
CA GLN A 501 8.44 28.06 -4.01
C GLN A 501 6.93 28.29 -3.78
N THR A 502 6.23 28.88 -4.76
CA THR A 502 4.80 29.19 -4.66
C THR A 502 3.93 27.93 -4.58
N ILE A 503 4.27 26.90 -5.35
CA ILE A 503 3.57 25.61 -5.36
C ILE A 503 4.08 24.63 -4.29
N ALA A 504 5.19 24.97 -3.61
CA ALA A 504 5.76 24.21 -2.49
C ALA A 504 5.12 24.61 -1.15
N GLN A 505 5.92 25.01 -0.16
CA GLN A 505 5.49 25.36 1.21
C GLN A 505 4.78 24.21 1.97
N GLY A 506 5.06 22.97 1.58
CA GLY A 506 4.41 21.78 2.13
C GLY A 506 3.03 21.48 1.55
N LYS A 507 2.57 22.25 0.54
CA LYS A 507 1.24 22.07 -0.08
C LYS A 507 1.08 20.72 -0.73
N ILE A 508 -0.12 20.17 -0.67
CA ILE A 508 -0.48 18.88 -1.25
C ILE A 508 -1.32 19.11 -2.50
N TRP A 509 -1.06 18.33 -3.56
CA TRP A 509 -1.75 18.43 -4.84
C TRP A 509 -2.35 17.10 -5.25
N THR A 510 -3.57 17.12 -5.82
CA THR A 510 -4.08 15.98 -6.60
C THR A 510 -3.28 15.82 -7.89
N GLY A 511 -3.26 14.63 -8.51
CA GLY A 511 -2.58 14.42 -9.79
C GLY A 511 -3.05 15.39 -10.88
N THR A 512 -4.36 15.67 -10.92
CA THR A 512 -4.94 16.68 -11.82
C THR A 512 -4.38 18.08 -11.58
N GLN A 513 -4.19 18.50 -10.32
CA GLN A 513 -3.58 19.79 -10.01
C GLN A 513 -2.08 19.79 -10.26
N ALA A 514 -1.40 18.67 -10.00
CA ALA A 514 0.04 18.53 -10.13
C ALA A 514 0.50 18.74 -11.59
N ILE A 515 -0.27 18.26 -12.57
CA ILE A 515 -0.02 18.55 -13.99
C ILE A 515 -0.12 20.04 -14.29
N ASN A 516 -1.17 20.70 -13.81
CA ASN A 516 -1.36 22.14 -14.03
C ASN A 516 -0.24 22.98 -13.39
N ASN A 517 0.41 22.44 -12.36
CA ASN A 517 1.53 23.05 -11.67
C ASN A 517 2.92 22.62 -12.22
N GLY A 518 2.97 21.80 -13.28
CA GLY A 518 4.22 21.29 -13.86
C GLY A 518 4.95 20.24 -13.01
N LEU A 519 4.32 19.73 -11.94
CA LEU A 519 4.91 18.73 -11.06
C LEU A 519 4.83 17.31 -11.63
N VAL A 520 3.91 17.07 -12.57
CA VAL A 520 3.63 15.78 -13.23
C VAL A 520 3.50 16.05 -14.74
N ASP A 521 3.91 15.11 -15.58
CA ASP A 521 3.85 15.25 -17.04
C ASP A 521 2.51 14.80 -17.61
N GLN A 522 1.98 13.67 -17.14
CA GLN A 522 0.79 13.04 -17.72
C GLN A 522 -0.10 12.36 -16.66
N LEU A 523 -1.39 12.25 -16.97
CA LEU A 523 -2.31 11.44 -16.17
C LEU A 523 -2.26 10.00 -16.66
N GLY A 524 -2.06 9.06 -15.75
CA GLY A 524 -2.02 7.64 -16.07
C GLY A 524 -1.55 6.78 -14.90
N GLY A 525 -1.84 5.49 -15.01
CA GLY A 525 -1.44 4.48 -14.02
C GLY A 525 -0.13 3.80 -14.39
N LEU A 526 0.09 2.60 -13.85
CA LEU A 526 1.30 1.83 -14.12
C LEU A 526 1.39 1.39 -15.60
N SER A 527 0.28 0.99 -16.22
CA SER A 527 0.27 0.51 -17.60
C SER A 527 0.70 1.59 -18.59
N GLN A 528 0.21 2.83 -18.43
CA GLN A 528 0.62 3.96 -19.28
C GLN A 528 2.09 4.32 -19.09
N ALA A 529 2.60 4.25 -17.86
CA ALA A 529 4.02 4.49 -17.60
C ALA A 529 4.92 3.41 -18.25
N ILE A 530 4.49 2.15 -18.28
CA ILE A 530 5.19 1.05 -18.97
C ILE A 530 5.15 1.25 -20.49
N GLU A 531 4.01 1.66 -21.04
CA GLU A 531 3.87 1.96 -22.47
C GLU A 531 4.77 3.13 -22.89
N GLU A 532 4.80 4.22 -22.10
CA GLU A 532 5.73 5.33 -22.36
C GLU A 532 7.19 4.89 -22.25
N ALA A 533 7.52 4.03 -21.28
CA ALA A 533 8.85 3.47 -21.16
C ALA A 533 9.26 2.65 -22.40
N ALA A 534 8.33 1.87 -22.97
CA ALA A 534 8.55 1.14 -24.22
C ALA A 534 8.75 2.11 -25.40
N ASN A 535 7.91 3.14 -25.50
CA ASN A 535 7.97 4.14 -26.57
C ASN A 535 9.29 4.92 -26.54
N MET A 536 9.73 5.36 -25.36
CA MET A 536 11.01 6.06 -25.19
C MET A 536 12.21 5.18 -25.51
N ALA A 537 12.10 3.86 -25.29
CA ALA A 537 13.11 2.88 -25.65
C ALA A 537 13.02 2.40 -27.11
N GLY A 538 12.02 2.85 -27.88
CA GLY A 538 11.80 2.43 -29.27
C GLY A 538 11.43 0.94 -29.40
N LEU A 539 10.66 0.40 -28.44
CA LEU A 539 10.31 -1.02 -28.37
C LEU A 539 8.85 -1.28 -28.74
N ASP A 540 8.64 -2.11 -29.76
CA ASP A 540 7.31 -2.64 -30.11
C ASP A 540 6.98 -3.95 -29.38
N ASP A 541 8.02 -4.73 -29.03
CA ASP A 541 7.92 -5.98 -28.29
C ASP A 541 8.91 -5.96 -27.12
N TYR A 542 8.42 -6.23 -25.92
CA TYR A 542 9.19 -6.12 -24.69
C TYR A 542 8.63 -7.01 -23.58
N GLN A 543 9.51 -7.37 -22.64
CA GLN A 543 9.12 -8.07 -21.43
C GLN A 543 9.19 -7.14 -20.22
N VAL A 544 8.11 -7.11 -19.42
CA VAL A 544 8.10 -6.42 -18.14
C VAL A 544 8.75 -7.32 -17.07
N LYS A 545 9.85 -6.86 -16.46
CA LYS A 545 10.55 -7.55 -15.37
C LYS A 545 10.42 -6.75 -14.09
N TYR A 546 9.75 -7.32 -13.09
CA TYR A 546 9.65 -6.71 -11.77
C TYR A 546 10.88 -7.04 -10.93
N PHE A 547 11.59 -6.01 -10.48
CA PHE A 547 12.74 -6.11 -9.60
C PHE A 547 12.28 -6.01 -8.14
N ARG A 548 12.76 -6.94 -7.31
CA ARG A 548 12.45 -7.02 -5.89
C ARG A 548 13.71 -7.45 -5.14
N LYS A 549 13.73 -7.23 -3.83
CA LYS A 549 14.80 -7.75 -2.98
C LYS A 549 14.86 -9.27 -3.13
N THR A 550 16.00 -9.81 -3.54
CA THR A 550 16.20 -11.25 -3.61
C THR A 550 16.19 -11.82 -2.19
N LEU A 551 15.26 -12.73 -1.93
CA LEU A 551 15.23 -13.49 -0.69
C LEU A 551 16.35 -14.53 -0.68
N SER A 552 16.94 -14.75 0.48
CA SER A 552 17.88 -15.85 0.69
C SER A 552 17.18 -17.20 0.54
N PRO A 553 17.92 -18.29 0.23
CA PRO A 553 17.33 -19.63 0.13
C PRO A 553 16.57 -20.07 1.39
N LEU A 554 17.04 -19.68 2.58
CA LEU A 554 16.35 -19.97 3.83
C LEU A 554 15.03 -19.20 3.95
N GLU A 555 15.01 -17.91 3.59
CA GLU A 555 13.78 -17.11 3.58
C GLU A 555 12.74 -17.68 2.60
N MET A 556 13.18 -18.15 1.42
CA MET A 556 12.28 -18.80 0.45
C MET A 556 11.64 -20.07 1.03
N ILE A 557 12.43 -20.95 1.66
CA ILE A 557 11.92 -22.18 2.29
C ILE A 557 10.90 -21.85 3.38
N PHE A 558 11.17 -20.84 4.22
CA PHE A 558 10.26 -20.45 5.29
C PHE A 558 8.94 -19.84 4.77
N LEU A 559 8.99 -19.06 3.68
CA LEU A 559 7.77 -18.54 3.05
C LEU A 559 6.90 -19.65 2.46
N GLU A 560 7.51 -20.63 1.78
CA GLU A 560 6.79 -21.79 1.23
C GLU A 560 6.15 -22.64 2.34
N LEU A 561 6.91 -22.94 3.40
CA LEU A 561 6.42 -23.66 4.57
C LEU A 561 5.19 -22.97 5.18
N ASN A 562 5.24 -21.66 5.34
CA ASN A 562 4.14 -20.89 5.92
C ASN A 562 2.88 -20.89 5.04
N ALA A 563 3.04 -20.81 3.73
CA ALA A 563 1.91 -20.87 2.81
C ALA A 563 1.17 -22.21 2.94
N GLU A 564 1.90 -23.31 3.11
CA GLU A 564 1.33 -24.64 3.21
C GLU A 564 0.71 -24.91 4.58
N VAL A 565 1.37 -24.51 5.66
CA VAL A 565 0.82 -24.53 7.03
C VAL A 565 -0.52 -23.78 7.06
N ARG A 566 -0.61 -22.58 6.46
CA ARG A 566 -1.88 -21.85 6.37
C ARG A 566 -2.96 -22.62 5.64
N SER A 567 -2.63 -23.29 4.53
CA SER A 567 -3.60 -24.07 3.76
C SER A 567 -4.18 -25.26 4.54
N LEU A 568 -3.39 -25.84 5.46
CA LEU A 568 -3.82 -26.93 6.33
C LEU A 568 -4.67 -26.46 7.52
N PHE A 569 -4.53 -25.19 7.93
CA PHE A 569 -5.25 -24.61 9.08
C PHE A 569 -6.32 -23.58 8.68
N SER A 570 -6.59 -23.37 7.38
CA SER A 570 -7.53 -22.35 6.89
C SER A 570 -9.02 -22.68 7.09
N ASP A 571 -9.35 -23.91 7.51
CA ASP A 571 -10.74 -24.36 7.73
C ASP A 571 -11.39 -23.87 9.03
N HIS A 572 -10.71 -23.03 9.80
CA HIS A 572 -11.35 -22.33 10.92
C HIS A 572 -11.76 -20.92 10.51
N LYS A 573 -12.99 -20.83 9.97
CA LYS A 573 -13.78 -19.59 9.99
C LYS A 573 -13.97 -19.18 11.45
N ALA A 574 -13.05 -18.37 11.96
CA ALA A 574 -13.26 -17.69 13.22
C ALA A 574 -14.31 -16.60 12.99
N ASP A 575 -15.57 -16.93 13.30
CA ASP A 575 -16.60 -15.94 13.52
C ASP A 575 -16.08 -14.92 14.53
N ARG A 576 -15.93 -13.66 14.09
CA ARG A 576 -15.60 -12.55 14.97
C ARG A 576 -16.78 -11.61 15.04
N PHE A 577 -17.56 -11.74 16.12
CA PHE A 577 -18.27 -10.60 16.69
C PHE A 577 -17.23 -9.57 17.14
N ASN A 578 -17.06 -8.50 16.36
CA ASN A 578 -16.12 -7.42 16.66
C ASN A 578 -16.87 -6.21 17.23
N ASN A 579 -16.43 -5.73 18.40
CA ASN A 579 -16.85 -4.45 18.96
C ASN A 579 -16.13 -3.32 18.18
N LEU A 580 -16.79 -2.79 17.13
CA LEU A 580 -16.27 -1.76 16.22
C LEU A 580 -15.71 -0.53 16.96
N ALA A 581 -16.34 -0.11 18.07
CA ALA A 581 -15.95 1.07 18.82
C ALA A 581 -14.55 0.97 19.48
N LEU A 582 -14.23 -0.17 20.10
CA LEU A 582 -12.94 -0.37 20.79
C LEU A 582 -11.77 -0.51 19.80
N ARG A 583 -12.03 -1.08 18.62
CA ARG A 583 -11.03 -1.20 17.56
C ARG A 583 -10.68 0.16 16.95
N ASN A 584 -11.66 1.02 16.69
CA ASN A 584 -11.42 2.33 16.09
C ASN A 584 -10.57 3.25 16.99
N VAL A 585 -10.79 3.20 18.31
CA VAL A 585 -9.97 3.93 19.29
C VAL A 585 -8.54 3.38 19.33
N GLN A 586 -8.37 2.05 19.38
CA GLN A 586 -7.04 1.42 19.38
C GLN A 586 -6.27 1.67 18.07
N VAL A 587 -6.95 1.63 16.91
CA VAL A 587 -6.33 1.87 15.60
C VAL A 587 -5.91 3.33 15.44
N SER A 588 -6.75 4.29 15.86
CA SER A 588 -6.44 5.73 15.76
C SER A 588 -5.28 6.16 16.67
N LEU A 589 -5.18 5.58 17.88
CA LEU A 589 -4.04 5.81 18.77
C LEU A 589 -2.76 5.13 18.23
N LYS A 590 -2.87 3.87 17.78
CA LYS A 590 -1.72 3.15 17.21
C LYS A 590 -1.17 3.80 15.95
N LYS A 591 -2.01 4.27 15.00
CA LYS A 591 -1.57 4.84 13.71
C LYS A 591 -0.75 6.13 13.88
N ASN A 592 -1.08 6.97 14.87
CA ASN A 592 -0.34 8.21 15.14
C ASN A 592 0.94 7.98 15.96
N ILE A 593 0.95 6.99 16.86
CA ILE A 593 2.14 6.63 17.66
C ILE A 593 3.12 5.78 16.82
N SER A 594 2.63 4.94 15.92
CA SER A 594 3.46 4.11 15.04
C SER A 594 4.26 4.92 14.01
N MET A 595 3.88 6.19 13.77
CA MET A 595 4.69 7.10 12.95
C MET A 595 6.13 7.14 13.45
N PHE A 596 6.34 7.25 14.77
CA PHE A 596 7.69 7.32 15.37
C PHE A 596 8.53 6.06 15.14
N ASN A 597 7.90 4.90 14.99
CA ASN A 597 8.64 3.65 14.72
C ASN A 597 9.27 3.64 13.32
N ASN A 598 8.81 4.53 12.43
CA ASN A 598 9.25 4.62 11.04
C ASN A 598 10.04 5.91 10.76
N LEU A 599 10.62 6.53 11.81
CA LEU A 599 11.45 7.72 11.72
C LEU A 599 12.87 7.39 12.19
N ASN A 600 13.81 7.23 11.25
CA ASN A 600 15.21 6.90 11.55
C ASN A 600 16.22 7.76 10.77
N ASP A 601 15.83 8.98 10.38
CA ASP A 601 16.76 9.86 9.67
C ASP A 601 17.96 10.21 10.58
N PRO A 602 19.21 10.05 10.10
CA PRO A 602 20.40 10.27 10.93
C PRO A 602 20.54 11.71 11.44
N ASN A 603 19.96 12.69 10.75
CA ASN A 603 19.98 14.10 11.14
C ASN A 603 18.68 14.54 11.83
N GLY A 604 17.67 13.66 11.90
CA GLY A 604 16.34 14.00 12.42
C GLY A 604 15.54 14.92 11.49
N GLU A 605 15.85 14.90 10.19
CA GLU A 605 15.21 15.74 9.16
C GLU A 605 14.30 14.88 8.27
N TYR A 606 13.03 15.26 8.17
CA TYR A 606 12.01 14.43 7.56
C TYR A 606 11.27 15.13 6.42
N LEU A 607 11.16 14.39 5.32
CA LEU A 607 10.33 14.65 4.16
C LEU A 607 9.12 13.74 4.21
N LEU A 608 8.21 13.93 5.18
CA LEU A 608 7.02 13.07 5.33
C LEU A 608 5.71 13.87 5.28
N CYS A 609 4.75 13.39 4.50
CA CYS A 609 3.35 13.83 4.48
C CYS A 609 2.47 12.83 5.22
N THR A 610 2.05 13.19 6.44
CA THR A 610 1.20 12.30 7.25
C THR A 610 -0.28 12.38 6.87
N LEU A 611 -0.76 13.51 6.34
CA LEU A 611 -2.14 13.67 5.88
C LEU A 611 -2.44 12.89 4.59
N CYS A 612 -1.42 12.64 3.76
CA CYS A 612 -1.61 12.03 2.45
C CYS A 612 -2.14 10.58 2.52
N GLY A 613 -1.92 9.86 3.64
CA GLY A 613 -2.37 8.48 3.85
C GLY A 613 -3.52 8.33 4.86
N THR A 614 -4.22 9.42 5.18
CA THR A 614 -5.30 9.44 6.19
C THR A 614 -6.66 9.86 5.62
N ILE A 615 -6.77 10.00 4.31
CA ILE A 615 -8.04 10.28 3.64
C ILE A 615 -8.73 8.93 3.44
N ASP A 616 -9.84 8.75 4.15
CA ASP A 616 -10.71 7.58 4.09
C ASP A 616 -12.12 7.99 3.59
#